data_AF-A0A291JM75-F1
#
_entry.id   AF-A0A291JM75-F1
#
_cell.length_a   1.000
_cell.length_b   1.000
_cell.length_c   1.000
_cell.angle_alpha   90.00
_cell.angle_beta   90.00
_cell.angle_gamma   90.00
#
_symmetry.space_group_name_H-M   'P 1'
#
loop_
_entity.id
_entity.type
_entity.pdbx_description
1 polymer ?
#
loop_
_entity_poly.entity_id
_entity_poly.type
_entity_poly.pdbx_seq_one_letter_code
_entity_poly.pdbx_strand_id
1 'polypeptide(L)'
;MLINIIINIATVLIILGIDLYRQNFKQLKFSSILLAITINAMINLVIVGKYDYITFYTCVQLIIWTMLQLYLNKKIKVYVITDQKLIGFILSIIMSTSLILSYDTSNDSYYMSIPYLAPAIFIIGATLLFYSTFQTHEKEQIKVLNRIRRPITIGQICIILSFTIMTLLTPYWYAFIIVHLLFILFLLWQNIFFSQK
;
A
#
# COMPACT_ATOMS: atom_id res chain seq x y z
N MET A 1 8.65 -22.32 -2.46
CA MET A 1 9.09 -20.93 -2.13
C MET A 1 9.72 -20.20 -3.32
N LEU A 2 10.77 -20.72 -3.97
CA LEU A 2 11.43 -20.04 -5.11
C LEU A 2 10.46 -19.70 -6.27
N ILE A 3 9.62 -20.64 -6.68
CA ILE A 3 8.63 -20.43 -7.75
C ILE A 3 7.67 -19.28 -7.41
N ASN A 4 7.19 -19.22 -6.16
CA ASN A 4 6.28 -18.17 -5.70
C ASN A 4 6.94 -16.78 -5.78
N ILE A 5 8.23 -16.70 -5.43
CA ILE A 5 9.02 -15.47 -5.53
C ILE A 5 9.15 -15.04 -7.00
N ILE A 6 9.47 -15.98 -7.90
CA ILE A 6 9.58 -15.72 -9.34
C ILE A 6 8.26 -15.20 -9.90
N ILE A 7 7.12 -15.80 -9.53
CA ILE A 7 5.78 -15.36 -9.94
C ILE A 7 5.53 -13.92 -9.48
N ASN A 8 5.86 -13.59 -8.23
CA ASN A 8 5.66 -12.24 -7.70
C ASN A 8 6.48 -11.19 -8.46
N ILE A 9 7.77 -11.49 -8.71
CA ILE A 9 8.66 -10.62 -9.48
C ILE A 9 8.10 -10.43 -10.89
N ALA A 10 7.72 -11.52 -11.58
CA ALA A 10 7.18 -11.48 -12.93
C ALA A 10 5.92 -10.61 -13.00
N THR A 11 4.97 -10.78 -12.07
CA THR A 11 3.75 -9.97 -12.00
C THR A 11 4.05 -8.48 -11.82
N VAL A 12 4.96 -8.10 -10.93
CA VAL A 12 5.37 -6.69 -10.77
C VAL A 12 6.00 -6.15 -12.06
N LEU A 13 6.91 -6.91 -12.67
CA LEU A 13 7.58 -6.51 -13.91
C LEU A 13 6.59 -6.32 -15.05
N ILE A 14 5.60 -7.20 -15.19
CA ILE A 14 4.56 -7.09 -16.22
C ILE A 14 3.71 -5.84 -15.99
N ILE A 15 3.16 -5.66 -14.78
CA ILE A 15 2.21 -4.57 -14.51
C ILE A 15 2.90 -3.20 -14.58
N LEU A 16 4.04 -3.04 -13.90
CA LEU A 16 4.77 -1.78 -13.91
C LEU A 16 5.48 -1.54 -15.25
N GLY A 17 5.93 -2.60 -15.93
CA GLY A 17 6.51 -2.51 -17.27
C GLY A 17 5.50 -2.02 -18.30
N ILE A 18 4.27 -2.53 -18.28
CA ILE A 18 3.15 -2.04 -19.11
C ILE A 18 2.87 -0.56 -18.79
N ASP A 19 2.83 -0.19 -17.51
CA ASP A 19 2.57 1.21 -17.13
C ASP A 19 3.67 2.17 -17.61
N LEU A 20 4.94 1.79 -17.46
CA LEU A 20 6.06 2.56 -17.98
C LEU A 20 6.01 2.67 -19.50
N TYR A 21 5.77 1.56 -20.20
CA TYR A 21 5.69 1.54 -21.66
C TYR A 21 4.61 2.49 -22.16
N ARG A 22 3.41 2.43 -21.57
CA ARG A 22 2.29 3.34 -21.90
C ARG A 22 2.60 4.82 -21.66
N GLN A 23 3.57 5.11 -20.80
CA GLN A 23 3.95 6.47 -20.42
C GLN A 23 5.29 6.89 -21.04
N ASN A 24 5.73 6.18 -22.09
CA ASN A 24 6.99 6.42 -22.79
C ASN A 24 8.20 6.46 -21.83
N PHE A 25 8.16 5.62 -20.79
CA PHE A 25 9.18 5.51 -19.73
C PHE A 25 9.44 6.80 -18.95
N LYS A 26 8.59 7.82 -19.07
CA LYS A 26 8.81 9.12 -18.41
C LYS A 26 8.49 9.08 -16.93
N GLN A 27 7.39 8.43 -16.55
CA GLN A 27 6.88 8.43 -15.19
C GLN A 27 6.21 7.08 -14.87
N LEU A 28 6.11 6.77 -13.57
CA LEU A 28 5.46 5.59 -13.03
C LEU A 28 4.30 6.04 -12.14
N LYS A 29 3.08 5.50 -12.32
CA LYS A 29 1.95 5.89 -11.46
C LYS A 29 2.01 5.14 -10.14
N PHE A 30 1.76 5.84 -9.04
CA PHE A 30 1.66 5.21 -7.72
C PHE A 30 0.50 4.21 -7.65
N SER A 31 -0.61 4.47 -8.35
CA SER A 31 -1.70 3.50 -8.48
C SER A 31 -1.30 2.19 -9.16
N SER A 32 -0.32 2.21 -10.06
CA SER A 32 0.18 1.00 -10.73
C SER A 32 1.03 0.17 -9.78
N ILE A 33 1.81 0.82 -8.90
CA ILE A 33 2.51 0.15 -7.80
C ILE A 33 1.50 -0.57 -6.89
N LEU A 34 0.48 0.14 -6.43
CA LEU A 34 -0.55 -0.48 -5.59
C LEU A 34 -1.28 -1.61 -6.30
N LEU A 35 -1.64 -1.43 -7.57
CA LEU A 35 -2.27 -2.47 -8.38
C LEU A 35 -1.40 -3.72 -8.48
N ALA A 36 -0.09 -3.57 -8.71
CA ALA A 36 0.85 -4.69 -8.76
C ALA A 36 0.89 -5.47 -7.44
N ILE A 37 0.98 -4.76 -6.32
CA ILE A 37 0.98 -5.37 -4.98
C ILE A 37 -0.36 -6.05 -4.69
N THR A 38 -1.50 -5.44 -5.05
CA THR A 38 -2.83 -6.02 -4.87
C THR A 38 -3.01 -7.30 -5.68
N ILE A 39 -2.62 -7.31 -6.95
CA ILE A 39 -2.73 -8.51 -7.79
C ILE A 39 -1.84 -9.63 -7.22
N ASN A 40 -0.62 -9.29 -6.78
CA ASN A 40 0.26 -10.26 -6.11
C ASN A 40 -0.34 -10.80 -4.82
N ALA A 41 -0.98 -9.97 -3.98
CA ALA A 41 -1.71 -10.45 -2.81
C ALA A 41 -2.77 -11.52 -3.18
N MET A 42 -3.58 -11.26 -4.21
CA MET A 42 -4.60 -12.21 -4.65
C MET A 42 -3.99 -13.51 -5.19
N ILE A 43 -2.91 -13.43 -5.96
CA ILE A 43 -2.18 -14.61 -6.45
C ILE A 43 -1.59 -15.39 -5.26
N ASN A 44 -0.97 -14.70 -4.31
CA ASN A 44 -0.36 -15.30 -3.13
C ASN A 44 -1.38 -15.99 -2.23
N LEU A 45 -2.58 -15.43 -2.10
CA LEU A 45 -3.67 -16.06 -1.34
C LEU A 45 -3.99 -17.46 -1.89
N VAL A 46 -4.06 -17.59 -3.22
CA VAL A 46 -4.34 -18.87 -3.90
C VAL A 46 -3.14 -19.82 -3.82
N ILE A 47 -1.92 -19.32 -4.04
CA ILE A 47 -0.70 -20.16 -4.07
C ILE A 47 -0.33 -20.68 -2.68
N VAL A 48 -0.40 -19.83 -1.65
CA VAL A 48 -0.06 -20.21 -0.28
C VAL A 48 -1.18 -21.06 0.34
N GLY A 49 -2.44 -20.80 -0.04
CA GLY A 49 -3.58 -21.61 0.40
C GLY A 49 -3.93 -21.47 1.88
N LYS A 50 -3.48 -20.38 2.52
CA LYS A 50 -3.84 -20.01 3.90
C LYS A 50 -4.92 -18.94 3.88
N TYR A 51 -6.00 -19.22 4.61
CA TYR A 51 -7.27 -18.50 4.55
C TYR A 51 -7.72 -18.07 5.95
N ASP A 52 -6.86 -17.32 6.62
CA ASP A 52 -7.08 -16.78 7.96
C ASP A 52 -7.41 -15.28 7.92
N TYR A 53 -7.60 -14.70 9.10
CA TYR A 53 -7.90 -13.29 9.24
C TYR A 53 -6.83 -12.38 8.62
N ILE A 54 -5.54 -12.65 8.84
CA ILE A 54 -4.43 -11.81 8.38
C ILE A 54 -4.39 -11.80 6.85
N THR A 55 -4.44 -12.97 6.24
CA THR A 55 -4.38 -13.17 4.77
C THR A 55 -5.57 -12.51 4.07
N PHE A 56 -6.81 -12.81 4.49
CA PHE A 56 -8.01 -12.20 3.92
C PHE A 56 -8.07 -10.69 4.14
N TYR A 57 -7.81 -10.24 5.37
CA TYR A 57 -7.90 -8.82 5.67
C TYR A 57 -6.85 -8.02 4.91
N THR A 58 -5.61 -8.53 4.81
CA THR A 58 -4.55 -7.89 4.02
C THR A 58 -4.95 -7.75 2.55
N CYS A 59 -5.57 -8.78 1.96
CA CYS A 59 -6.10 -8.70 0.59
C CYS A 59 -7.17 -7.61 0.46
N VAL A 60 -8.16 -7.61 1.34
CA VAL A 60 -9.25 -6.60 1.34
C VAL A 60 -8.69 -5.20 1.51
N GLN A 61 -7.75 -5.03 2.43
CA GLN A 61 -7.08 -3.76 2.71
C GLN A 61 -6.34 -3.23 1.47
N LEU A 62 -5.61 -4.08 0.76
CA LEU A 62 -4.93 -3.73 -0.49
C LEU A 62 -5.92 -3.37 -1.60
N ILE A 63 -7.02 -4.10 -1.74
CA ILE A 63 -8.07 -3.78 -2.72
C ILE A 63 -8.68 -2.41 -2.42
N ILE A 64 -9.11 -2.16 -1.18
CA ILE A 64 -9.70 -0.88 -0.79
C ILE A 64 -8.69 0.25 -0.98
N TRP A 65 -7.43 0.05 -0.60
CA TRP A 65 -6.39 1.05 -0.77
C TRP A 65 -6.16 1.41 -2.24
N THR A 66 -6.06 0.41 -3.11
CA THR A 66 -5.94 0.61 -4.57
C THR A 66 -7.15 1.35 -5.12
N MET A 67 -8.37 0.99 -4.72
CA MET A 67 -9.60 1.68 -5.14
C MET A 67 -9.63 3.14 -4.68
N LEU A 68 -9.27 3.40 -3.42
CA LEU A 68 -9.16 4.77 -2.89
C LEU A 68 -8.13 5.58 -3.66
N GLN A 69 -6.98 4.98 -4.00
CA GLN A 69 -5.95 5.67 -4.78
C GLN A 69 -6.43 5.98 -6.21
N LEU A 70 -7.15 5.06 -6.86
CA LEU A 70 -7.75 5.31 -8.17
C LEU A 70 -8.82 6.40 -8.10
N TYR A 71 -9.60 6.43 -7.02
CA TYR A 71 -10.58 7.50 -6.77
C TYR A 71 -9.90 8.87 -6.62
N LEU A 72 -8.81 8.94 -5.83
CA LEU A 72 -8.00 10.15 -5.70
C LEU A 72 -7.41 10.61 -7.04
N ASN A 73 -6.90 9.67 -7.84
CA ASN A 73 -6.39 9.96 -9.17
C ASN A 73 -7.43 10.60 -10.09
N LYS A 74 -8.70 10.18 -9.97
CA LYS A 74 -9.82 10.71 -10.75
C LYS A 74 -10.29 12.08 -10.24
N LYS A 75 -10.31 12.31 -8.93
CA LYS A 75 -10.91 13.49 -8.31
C LYS A 75 -9.95 14.66 -8.10
N ILE A 76 -8.68 14.39 -7.79
CA ILE A 76 -7.70 15.42 -7.44
C ILE A 76 -6.66 15.52 -8.54
N LYS A 77 -5.78 14.51 -8.64
CA LYS A 77 -4.72 14.42 -9.64
C LYS A 77 -4.10 13.04 -9.63
N VAL A 78 -3.45 12.67 -10.74
CA VAL A 78 -2.68 11.43 -10.80
C VAL A 78 -1.35 11.60 -10.08
N TYR A 79 -1.09 10.75 -9.10
CA TYR A 79 0.16 10.72 -8.35
C TYR A 79 1.21 9.88 -9.08
N VAL A 80 2.30 10.52 -9.49
CA VAL A 80 3.35 9.93 -10.33
C VAL A 80 4.72 10.05 -9.69
N ILE A 81 5.59 9.11 -10.04
CA ILE A 81 7.00 9.04 -9.69
C ILE A 81 7.78 9.26 -10.97
N THR A 82 8.45 10.40 -11.08
CA THR A 82 9.28 10.77 -12.24
C THR A 82 10.71 10.29 -12.06
N ASP A 83 11.24 10.47 -10.86
CA ASP A 83 12.62 10.16 -10.51
C ASP A 83 12.75 8.79 -9.83
N GLN A 84 13.93 8.17 -9.92
CA GLN A 84 14.24 6.91 -9.20
C GLN A 84 13.21 5.77 -9.39
N LYS A 85 12.65 5.64 -10.61
CA LYS A 85 11.66 4.61 -10.99
C LYS A 85 12.14 3.19 -10.66
N LEU A 86 13.44 2.92 -10.82
CA LEU A 86 14.04 1.63 -10.49
C LEU A 86 13.86 1.26 -9.01
N ILE A 87 14.02 2.24 -8.11
CA ILE A 87 13.82 2.03 -6.67
C ILE A 87 12.34 1.73 -6.39
N GLY A 88 11.42 2.41 -7.09
CA GLY A 88 9.98 2.10 -7.03
C GLY A 88 9.68 0.67 -7.46
N PHE A 89 10.33 0.16 -8.51
CA PHE A 89 10.24 -1.24 -8.93
C PHE A 89 10.74 -2.21 -7.87
N ILE A 90 11.95 -1.97 -7.36
CA ILE A 90 12.59 -2.84 -6.34
C ILE A 90 11.71 -2.90 -5.09
N LEU A 91 11.21 -1.76 -4.60
CA LEU A 91 10.35 -1.74 -3.43
C LEU A 91 9.00 -2.41 -3.67
N SER A 92 8.43 -2.29 -4.88
CA SER A 92 7.20 -3.00 -5.24
C SER A 92 7.39 -4.52 -5.25
N ILE A 93 8.56 -4.99 -5.72
CA ILE A 93 8.94 -6.40 -5.66
C ILE A 93 9.09 -6.84 -4.20
N ILE A 94 9.85 -6.09 -3.39
CA ILE A 94 10.09 -6.43 -1.96
C ILE A 94 8.76 -6.47 -1.19
N MET A 95 7.88 -5.49 -1.40
CA MET A 95 6.53 -5.47 -0.81
C MET A 95 5.67 -6.66 -1.28
N SER A 96 5.78 -7.04 -2.56
CA SER A 96 5.00 -8.17 -3.07
C SER A 96 5.50 -9.51 -2.53
N THR A 97 6.82 -9.71 -2.47
CA THR A 97 7.41 -10.94 -1.96
C THR A 97 7.28 -11.07 -0.44
N SER A 98 7.25 -9.96 0.30
CA SER A 98 7.00 -9.99 1.74
C SER A 98 5.59 -10.50 2.07
N LEU A 99 4.59 -10.29 1.21
CA LEU A 99 3.24 -10.86 1.37
C LEU A 99 3.25 -12.39 1.39
N ILE A 100 4.12 -13.04 0.61
CA ILE A 100 4.26 -14.51 0.63
C ILE A 100 4.65 -14.98 2.03
N LEU A 101 5.68 -14.35 2.62
CA LEU A 101 6.18 -14.66 3.96
C LEU A 101 5.12 -14.36 5.02
N SER A 102 4.41 -13.25 4.89
CA SER A 102 3.33 -12.89 5.80
C SER A 102 2.18 -13.90 5.76
N TYR A 103 1.85 -14.43 4.59
CA TYR A 103 0.76 -15.40 4.44
C TYR A 103 1.20 -16.78 4.88
N ASP A 104 2.46 -17.14 4.64
CA ASP A 104 2.98 -18.43 5.08
C ASP A 104 3.15 -18.50 6.60
N THR A 105 3.32 -17.37 7.28
CA THR A 105 3.53 -17.34 8.75
C THR A 105 2.36 -16.75 9.54
N SER A 106 1.23 -16.52 8.88
CA SER A 106 0.04 -15.89 9.48
C SER A 106 -0.55 -16.67 10.66
N ASN A 107 -0.56 -18.00 10.58
CA ASN A 107 -1.07 -18.88 11.65
C ASN A 107 -0.17 -18.91 12.89
N ASP A 108 1.11 -18.53 12.74
CA ASP A 108 2.11 -18.58 13.80
C ASP A 108 2.20 -17.25 14.57
N SER A 109 1.17 -16.41 14.47
CA SER A 109 1.10 -15.15 15.21
C SER A 109 0.91 -15.40 16.71
N TYR A 110 1.87 -14.94 17.52
CA TYR A 110 1.88 -15.17 18.97
C TYR A 110 0.66 -14.58 19.68
N TYR A 111 0.11 -13.47 19.17
CA TYR A 111 -1.07 -12.81 19.73
C TYR A 111 -1.96 -12.27 18.62
N MET A 112 -3.06 -12.97 18.35
CA MET A 112 -4.04 -12.56 17.34
C MET A 112 -4.76 -11.23 17.67
N SER A 113 -4.67 -10.72 18.90
CA SER A 113 -5.32 -9.46 19.32
C SER A 113 -4.78 -8.21 18.62
N ILE A 114 -3.48 -8.16 18.31
CA ILE A 114 -2.84 -6.99 17.69
C ILE A 114 -3.26 -6.79 16.23
N PRO A 115 -3.31 -7.85 15.39
CA PRO A 115 -3.91 -7.76 14.06
C PRO A 115 -5.29 -7.09 14.04
N TYR A 116 -6.13 -7.26 15.06
CA TYR A 116 -7.46 -6.61 15.11
C TYR A 116 -7.43 -5.10 15.34
N LEU A 117 -6.28 -4.50 15.72
CA LEU A 117 -6.10 -3.05 15.78
C LEU A 117 -5.85 -2.45 14.38
N ALA A 118 -5.26 -3.22 13.46
CA ALA A 118 -4.93 -2.75 12.11
C ALA A 118 -6.16 -2.18 11.35
N PRO A 119 -7.36 -2.80 11.40
CA PRO A 119 -8.55 -2.22 10.79
C PRO A 119 -8.91 -0.82 11.25
N ALA A 120 -8.78 -0.54 12.55
CA ALA A 120 -9.10 0.79 13.09
C ALA A 120 -8.16 1.84 12.50
N ILE A 121 -6.85 1.54 12.44
CA ILE A 121 -5.84 2.44 11.89
C ILE A 121 -5.99 2.60 10.38
N PHE A 122 -6.34 1.52 9.69
CA PHE A 122 -6.67 1.55 8.27
C PHE A 122 -7.85 2.48 7.97
N ILE A 123 -8.94 2.37 8.75
CA ILE A 123 -10.13 3.21 8.59
C ILE A 123 -9.78 4.69 8.81
N ILE A 124 -8.94 5.01 9.80
CA ILE A 124 -8.45 6.39 10.01
C ILE A 124 -7.71 6.88 8.75
N GLY A 125 -6.79 6.07 8.22
CA GLY A 125 -6.05 6.42 7.01
C GLY A 125 -6.96 6.60 5.79
N ALA A 126 -7.88 5.67 5.57
CA ALA A 126 -8.87 5.72 4.49
C ALA A 126 -9.79 6.95 4.60
N THR A 127 -10.22 7.29 5.81
CA THR A 127 -11.03 8.49 6.08
C THR A 127 -10.28 9.76 5.70
N LEU A 128 -9.00 9.86 6.04
CA LEU A 128 -8.17 11.01 5.66
C LEU A 128 -8.00 11.11 4.13
N LEU A 129 -7.80 9.98 3.45
CA LEU A 129 -7.76 9.96 1.98
C LEU A 129 -9.09 10.43 1.39
N PHE A 130 -10.21 9.90 1.87
CA PHE A 130 -11.53 10.29 1.37
C PHE A 130 -11.83 11.77 1.64
N TYR A 131 -11.59 12.25 2.85
CA TYR A 131 -11.74 13.65 3.26
C TYR A 131 -10.95 14.61 2.37
N SER A 132 -9.79 14.19 1.87
CA SER A 132 -8.99 15.06 0.99
C SER A 132 -9.71 15.46 -0.29
N THR A 133 -10.69 14.67 -0.74
CA THR A 133 -11.48 14.92 -1.96
C THR A 133 -12.61 15.93 -1.79
N PHE A 134 -12.91 16.33 -0.56
CA PHE A 134 -13.99 17.27 -0.27
C PHE A 134 -13.66 18.69 -0.75
N GLN A 135 -14.69 19.43 -1.14
CA GLN A 135 -14.59 20.84 -1.49
C GLN A 135 -14.34 21.70 -0.24
N THR A 136 -13.86 22.93 -0.43
CA THR A 136 -13.50 23.83 0.69
C THR A 136 -14.69 24.06 1.64
N HIS A 137 -15.89 24.27 1.09
CA HIS A 137 -17.11 24.48 1.87
C HIS A 137 -17.53 23.24 2.69
N GLU A 138 -17.28 22.03 2.18
CA GLU A 138 -17.56 20.77 2.88
C GLU A 138 -16.54 20.55 4.02
N LYS A 139 -15.28 20.95 3.81
CA LYS A 139 -14.20 20.84 4.80
C LYS A 139 -14.40 21.76 6.01
N GLU A 140 -14.98 22.93 5.80
CA GLU A 140 -15.29 23.89 6.88
C GLU A 140 -16.30 23.34 7.89
N GLN A 141 -17.19 22.43 7.47
CA GLN A 141 -18.15 21.77 8.35
C GLN A 141 -17.46 20.78 9.32
N ILE A 142 -16.28 20.27 8.97
CA ILE A 142 -15.55 19.26 9.75
C ILE A 142 -14.29 19.88 10.37
N LYS A 143 -14.50 20.72 11.41
CA LYS A 143 -13.43 21.51 12.06
C LYS A 143 -12.22 20.69 12.52
N VAL A 144 -12.44 19.47 12.99
CA VAL A 144 -11.35 18.60 13.51
C VAL A 144 -10.40 18.18 12.39
N LEU A 145 -10.93 17.69 11.26
CA LEU A 145 -10.10 17.25 10.14
C LEU A 145 -9.51 18.43 9.36
N ASN A 146 -10.15 19.61 9.41
CA ASN A 146 -9.62 20.82 8.76
C ASN A 146 -8.29 21.30 9.37
N ARG A 147 -7.96 20.89 10.61
CA ARG A 147 -6.66 21.20 11.23
C ARG A 147 -5.50 20.43 10.60
N ILE A 148 -5.78 19.35 9.87
CA ILE A 148 -4.77 18.45 9.30
C ILE A 148 -4.24 19.04 7.99
N ARG A 149 -2.99 19.52 8.00
CA ARG A 149 -2.37 20.19 6.85
C ARG A 149 -2.16 19.28 5.63
N ARG A 150 -1.90 17.98 5.84
CA ARG A 150 -1.49 17.04 4.78
C ARG A 150 -2.27 15.72 4.86
N PRO A 151 -3.59 15.74 4.63
CA PRO A 151 -4.45 14.57 4.85
C PRO A 151 -4.09 13.39 3.94
N ILE A 152 -3.66 13.64 2.70
CA ILE A 152 -3.26 12.57 1.77
C ILE A 152 -2.03 11.84 2.28
N THR A 153 -0.92 12.55 2.52
CA THR A 153 0.33 11.92 2.99
C THR A 153 0.12 11.16 4.30
N ILE A 154 -0.57 11.79 5.27
CA ILE A 154 -0.85 11.16 6.56
C ILE A 154 -1.74 9.92 6.36
N GLY A 155 -2.78 10.00 5.52
CA GLY A 155 -3.64 8.87 5.19
C GLY A 155 -2.87 7.68 4.60
N GLN A 156 -1.99 7.93 3.63
CA GLN A 156 -1.13 6.90 3.03
C GLN A 156 -0.21 6.24 4.07
N ILE A 157 0.42 7.05 4.94
CA ILE A 157 1.29 6.54 6.01
C ILE A 157 0.50 5.70 7.01
N CYS A 158 -0.69 6.15 7.44
CA CYS A 158 -1.57 5.39 8.33
C CYS A 158 -1.94 4.03 7.73
N ILE A 159 -2.25 3.99 6.42
CA ILE A 159 -2.55 2.72 5.73
C ILE A 159 -1.32 1.79 5.76
N ILE A 160 -0.12 2.30 5.48
CA ILE A 160 1.10 1.47 5.54
C ILE A 160 1.35 0.97 6.97
N LEU A 161 1.17 1.83 7.97
CA LEU A 161 1.31 1.44 9.37
C LEU A 161 0.29 0.36 9.78
N SER A 162 -0.92 0.38 9.23
CA SER A 162 -1.87 -0.70 9.50
C SER A 162 -1.41 -2.05 8.95
N PHE A 163 -0.69 -2.12 7.82
CA PHE A 163 -0.05 -3.37 7.39
C PHE A 163 1.04 -3.82 8.35
N THR A 164 1.86 -2.89 8.86
CA THR A 164 2.86 -3.22 9.89
C THR A 164 2.20 -3.85 11.11
N ILE A 165 1.10 -3.27 11.59
CA ILE A 165 0.38 -3.74 12.77
C ILE A 165 -0.28 -5.10 12.50
N MET A 166 -0.83 -5.30 11.31
CA MET A 166 -1.40 -6.58 10.88
C MET A 166 -0.37 -7.72 10.93
N THR A 167 0.88 -7.41 10.59
CA THR A 167 2.00 -8.37 10.59
C THR A 167 2.80 -8.41 11.90
N LEU A 168 2.46 -7.57 12.88
CA LEU A 168 3.19 -7.50 14.14
C LEU A 168 3.01 -8.81 14.91
N LEU A 169 4.09 -9.32 15.52
CA LEU A 169 4.12 -10.59 16.26
C LEU A 169 3.88 -11.86 15.41
N THR A 170 3.96 -11.76 14.08
CA THR A 170 4.31 -12.91 13.24
C THR A 170 5.81 -13.24 13.40
N PRO A 171 6.27 -14.46 13.12
CA PRO A 171 7.68 -14.86 13.27
C PRO A 171 8.72 -13.90 12.66
N TYR A 172 8.37 -13.21 11.56
CA TYR A 172 9.26 -12.29 10.82
C TYR A 172 8.85 -10.82 10.93
N TRP A 173 8.13 -10.43 11.98
CA TRP A 173 7.60 -9.07 12.18
C TRP A 173 8.63 -7.95 12.01
N TYR A 174 9.88 -8.16 12.44
CA TYR A 174 10.96 -7.17 12.31
C TYR A 174 11.33 -6.90 10.84
N ALA A 175 11.28 -7.92 9.98
CA ALA A 175 11.54 -7.77 8.55
C ALA A 175 10.42 -6.96 7.88
N PHE A 176 9.16 -7.22 8.25
CA PHE A 176 8.01 -6.45 7.74
C PHE A 176 8.09 -4.97 8.14
N ILE A 177 8.49 -4.65 9.37
CA ILE A 177 8.72 -3.26 9.78
C ILE A 177 9.73 -2.57 8.87
N ILE A 178 10.87 -3.21 8.60
CA ILE A 178 11.91 -2.63 7.74
C ILE A 178 11.36 -2.39 6.33
N VAL A 179 10.66 -3.36 5.76
CA VAL A 179 10.06 -3.27 4.42
C VAL A 179 9.06 -2.10 4.36
N HIS A 180 8.13 -2.02 5.30
CA HIS A 180 7.13 -0.95 5.35
C HIS A 180 7.76 0.43 5.60
N LEU A 181 8.78 0.51 6.45
CA LEU A 181 9.51 1.75 6.73
C LEU A 181 10.29 2.24 5.50
N LEU A 182 10.97 1.35 4.77
CA LEU A 182 11.62 1.68 3.51
C LEU A 182 10.60 2.19 2.48
N PHE A 183 9.42 1.57 2.41
CA PHE A 183 8.36 2.02 1.53
C PHE A 183 7.86 3.43 1.91
N ILE A 184 7.62 3.70 3.20
CA ILE A 184 7.25 5.05 3.69
C ILE A 184 8.33 6.08 3.34
N LEU A 185 9.60 5.78 3.66
CA LEU A 185 10.71 6.69 3.39
C LEU A 185 10.83 6.99 1.89
N PHE A 186 10.61 6.00 1.03
CA PHE A 186 10.60 6.21 -0.41
C PHE A 186 9.47 7.13 -0.86
N LEU A 187 8.24 6.94 -0.36
CA LEU A 187 7.11 7.82 -0.72
C LEU A 187 7.34 9.27 -0.26
N LEU A 188 7.96 9.44 0.92
CA LEU A 188 8.34 10.77 1.43
C LEU A 188 9.46 11.38 0.59
N TRP A 189 10.50 10.61 0.26
CA TRP A 189 11.63 11.08 -0.54
C TRP A 189 11.21 11.51 -1.95
N GLN A 190 10.34 10.74 -2.59
CA GLN A 190 9.79 11.07 -3.91
C GLN A 190 8.81 12.24 -3.88
N ASN A 191 8.45 12.75 -2.70
CA ASN A 191 7.53 13.86 -2.51
C ASN A 191 6.20 13.74 -3.30
N ILE A 192 5.75 12.51 -3.54
CA ILE A 192 4.65 12.16 -4.47
C ILE A 192 3.39 12.95 -4.11
N PHE A 193 3.11 13.07 -2.81
CA PHE A 193 1.90 13.69 -2.27
C PHE A 193 2.08 15.17 -1.89
N PHE A 194 3.30 15.73 -2.02
CA PHE A 194 3.62 17.08 -1.58
C PHE A 194 3.53 18.14 -2.67
N SER A 195 3.44 17.74 -3.94
CA SER A 195 3.40 18.69 -5.05
C SER A 195 2.06 19.45 -5.08
N GLN A 196 2.02 20.62 -4.47
CA GLN A 196 1.20 21.73 -4.94
C GLN A 196 1.96 22.34 -6.12
N LYS A 197 1.53 22.00 -7.33
CA LYS A 197 1.60 22.94 -8.45
C LYS A 197 0.17 23.15 -8.90
#